data_AF-A0A2B7GWN0-F1
#
_entry.id   AF-A0A2B7GWN0-F1
#
_cell.length_a   1.000
_cell.length_b   1.000
_cell.length_c   1.000
_cell.angle_alpha   90.00
_cell.angle_beta   90.00
_cell.angle_gamma   90.00
#
_symmetry.space_group_name_H-M   'P 1'
#
loop_
_entity.id
_entity.type
_entity.pdbx_description
1 polymer ?
#
loop_
_entity_poly.entity_id
_entity_poly.type
_entity_poly.pdbx_seq_one_letter_code
_entity_poly.pdbx_strand_id
1 'polypeptide(L)'
;MVALPFETVFEGSDGRYYTDWQVSQRLRDGEWAVCMYQRAPHRQLVETADDALLLLTPTDPDELPDGLEIRVIERRARVVDTRRVPPR
;
A
#
# COMPACT_ATOMS: atom_id res chain seq x y z
N MET A 1 0.12 21.72 11.52
CA MET A 1 -0.44 20.58 10.77
C MET A 1 0.73 19.66 10.47
N VAL A 2 0.82 18.52 11.18
CA VAL A 2 1.89 17.55 10.92
C VAL A 2 1.52 16.87 9.60
N ALA A 3 2.37 16.98 8.58
CA ALA A 3 2.14 16.25 7.34
C ALA A 3 2.13 14.75 7.65
N LEU A 4 1.10 14.05 7.20
CA LEU A 4 1.07 12.60 7.28
C LEU A 4 2.28 12.06 6.48
N PRO A 5 2.95 11.00 6.94
CA PRO A 5 4.08 10.42 6.20
C PRO A 5 3.64 9.63 4.94
N PHE A 6 2.40 9.84 4.48
CA PHE A 6 1.77 9.23 3.32
C PHE A 6 0.70 10.20 2.78
N GLU A 7 0.46 10.16 1.49
CA GLU A 7 -0.51 10.98 0.76
C GLU A 7 -1.66 10.13 0.18
N THR A 8 -1.43 8.83 -0.05
CA THR A 8 -2.42 7.96 -0.68
C THR A 8 -2.33 6.53 -0.18
N VAL A 9 -3.41 5.78 -0.36
CA VAL A 9 -3.45 4.34 -0.16
C VAL A 9 -3.69 3.67 -1.49
N PHE A 10 -3.11 2.49 -1.68
CA PHE A 10 -3.30 1.63 -2.83
C PHE A 10 -4.00 0.35 -2.39
N GLU A 11 -5.09 0.01 -3.06
CA GLU A 11 -5.65 -1.33 -3.06
C GLU A 11 -4.84 -2.20 -4.03
N GLY A 12 -4.30 -3.29 -3.50
CA GLY A 12 -3.65 -4.33 -4.26
C GLY A 12 -4.64 -5.37 -4.78
N SER A 13 -4.40 -5.92 -5.97
CA SER A 13 -5.16 -7.05 -6.51
C SER A 13 -5.07 -8.34 -5.65
N ASP A 14 -4.19 -8.36 -4.65
CA ASP A 14 -4.09 -9.40 -3.62
C ASP A 14 -5.08 -9.20 -2.45
N GLY A 15 -5.93 -8.17 -2.53
CA GLY A 15 -6.88 -7.80 -1.47
C GLY A 15 -6.23 -7.14 -0.26
N ARG A 16 -4.96 -6.74 -0.36
CA ARG A 16 -4.25 -5.99 0.68
C ARG A 16 -4.16 -4.52 0.31
N TYR A 17 -3.89 -3.69 1.31
CA TYR A 17 -3.77 -2.24 1.14
C TYR A 17 -2.38 -1.78 1.56
N TYR A 18 -1.87 -0.78 0.83
CA TYR A 18 -0.52 -0.28 0.97
C TYR A 18 -0.51 1.24 0.90
N THR A 19 0.12 1.93 1.84
CA THR A 19 0.34 3.38 1.69
C THR A 19 1.38 3.66 0.60
N ASP A 20 1.38 4.86 0.00
CA ASP A 20 2.45 5.29 -0.93
C ASP A 20 3.83 5.19 -0.29
N TRP A 21 3.93 5.39 1.02
CA TRP A 21 5.15 5.16 1.77
C TRP A 21 5.59 3.68 1.70
N GLN A 22 4.69 2.72 1.94
CA GLN A 22 5.01 1.28 1.87
C GLN A 22 5.45 0.89 0.46
N VAL A 23 4.72 1.35 -0.56
CA VAL A 23 5.07 1.10 -1.97
C VAL A 23 6.46 1.66 -2.27
N SER A 24 6.71 2.92 -1.90
CA SER A 24 7.98 3.60 -2.13
C SER A 24 9.15 2.93 -1.42
N GLN A 25 8.96 2.43 -0.19
CA GLN A 25 10.00 1.68 0.51
C GLN A 25 10.31 0.36 -0.18
N ARG A 26 9.30 -0.44 -0.54
CA ARG A 26 9.53 -1.73 -1.21
C ARG A 26 10.22 -1.60 -2.56
N LEU A 27 9.88 -0.56 -3.32
CA LEU A 27 10.57 -0.22 -4.56
C LEU A 27 12.03 0.20 -4.31
N ARG A 28 12.27 1.02 -3.27
CA ARG A 28 13.60 1.49 -2.91
C ARG A 28 14.51 0.36 -2.41
N ASP A 29 13.96 -0.56 -1.63
CA ASP A 29 14.68 -1.70 -1.07
C ASP A 29 14.89 -2.82 -2.12
N GLY A 30 14.32 -2.66 -3.31
CA GLY A 30 14.42 -3.62 -4.41
C GLY A 30 13.55 -4.87 -4.19
N GLU A 31 12.68 -4.88 -3.18
CA GLU A 31 11.71 -5.96 -2.98
C GLU A 31 10.69 -5.99 -4.10
N TRP A 32 10.31 -4.82 -4.63
CA TRP A 32 9.36 -4.68 -5.72
C TRP A 32 10.01 -3.99 -6.93
N ALA A 33 9.59 -4.35 -8.13
CA ALA A 33 9.99 -3.71 -9.38
C ALA A 33 8.78 -3.11 -10.09
N VAL A 34 8.90 -1.89 -10.65
CA VAL A 34 7.83 -1.29 -11.45
C VAL A 34 7.80 -1.92 -12.83
N CYS A 35 6.69 -2.56 -13.19
CA CYS A 35 6.49 -3.10 -14.54
C CYS A 35 5.81 -2.08 -15.44
N MET A 36 4.75 -1.44 -14.94
CA MET A 36 3.94 -0.50 -15.72
C MET A 36 3.32 0.57 -14.83
N TYR A 37 3.19 1.78 -15.38
CA TYR A 37 2.47 2.88 -14.76
C TYR A 37 1.47 3.47 -15.75
N GLN A 38 0.21 3.55 -15.35
CA GLN A 38 -0.88 4.17 -16.10
C GLN A 38 -1.38 5.39 -15.33
N ARG A 39 -1.51 6.54 -16.01
CA ARG A 39 -1.95 7.81 -15.39
C ARG A 39 -3.46 7.97 -15.35
N ALA A 40 -4.18 7.43 -16.33
CA ALA A 40 -5.63 7.59 -16.47
C ALA A 40 -6.26 6.26 -16.95
N PRO A 41 -6.98 5.54 -16.08
CA PRO A 41 -7.04 5.73 -14.63
C PRO A 41 -5.65 5.53 -13.99
N HIS A 42 -5.41 6.17 -12.84
CA HIS A 42 -4.16 6.00 -12.11
C HIS A 42 -4.06 4.55 -11.62
N ARG A 43 -3.09 3.80 -12.14
CA ARG A 43 -2.80 2.41 -11.77
C ARG A 43 -1.32 2.13 -11.92
N GLN A 44 -0.79 1.27 -11.07
CA GLN A 44 0.60 0.85 -11.14
C GLN A 44 0.68 -0.68 -11.05
N LEU A 45 1.38 -1.30 -11.99
CA LEU A 45 1.70 -2.72 -11.95
C LEU A 45 3.12 -2.88 -11.43
N VAL A 46 3.28 -3.66 -10.37
CA VAL A 46 4.59 -4.01 -9.81
C VAL A 46 4.76 -5.52 -9.79
N GLU A 47 6.00 -5.96 -9.95
CA GLU A 47 6.43 -7.32 -9.66
C GLU A 47 6.93 -7.34 -8.21
N THR A 48 6.48 -8.33 -7.45
CA THR A 48 6.83 -8.50 -6.04
C THR A 48 7.99 -9.48 -5.88
N ALA A 49 8.56 -9.55 -4.67
CA ALA A 49 9.67 -10.47 -4.36
C ALA A 49 9.33 -11.96 -4.56
N ASP A 50 8.04 -12.31 -4.62
CA ASP A 50 7.54 -13.66 -4.90
C ASP A 50 7.32 -13.90 -6.42
N ASP A 51 7.92 -13.09 -7.30
CA ASP A 51 7.72 -13.08 -8.76
C ASP A 51 6.23 -12.94 -9.18
N ALA A 52 5.40 -12.39 -8.29
CA ALA A 52 3.98 -12.18 -8.54
C ALA A 52 3.70 -10.75 -9.01
N LEU A 53 2.84 -10.61 -10.01
CA LEU A 53 2.34 -9.31 -10.47
C LEU A 53 1.22 -8.80 -9.56
N LEU A 54 1.40 -7.58 -9.05
CA LEU A 54 0.47 -6.89 -8.18
C LEU A 54 0.01 -5.59 -8.84
N LEU A 55 -1.29 -5.49 -9.12
CA LEU A 55 -1.90 -4.25 -9.58
C LEU A 55 -2.27 -3.40 -8.37
N LEU A 56 -1.75 -2.18 -8.33
CA LEU A 56 -2.03 -1.16 -7.32
C LEU A 56 -2.98 -0.12 -7.91
N THR A 57 -4.12 0.06 -7.26
CA THR A 57 -5.11 1.09 -7.60
C THR A 57 -5.23 2.06 -6.43
N PRO A 58 -5.04 3.38 -6.64
CA PRO A 58 -5.20 4.35 -5.58
C PRO A 58 -6.64 4.34 -5.06
N THR A 59 -6.77 4.47 -3.75
CA THR A 59 -8.03 4.57 -3.02
C THR A 59 -7.89 5.66 -1.96
N ASP A 60 -9.01 6.31 -1.64
CA ASP A 60 -9.02 7.32 -0.59
C ASP A 60 -8.79 6.63 0.77
N PRO A 61 -7.87 7.12 1.62
CA PRO A 61 -7.69 6.60 2.98
C PRO A 61 -9.00 6.62 3.81
N ASP A 62 -9.93 7.53 3.53
CA ASP A 62 -11.23 7.62 4.21
C ASP A 62 -12.24 6.58 3.69
N GLU A 63 -11.97 5.92 2.54
CA GLU A 63 -12.78 4.85 1.96
C GLU A 63 -12.29 3.45 2.35
N LEU A 64 -11.34 3.36 3.29
CA LEU A 64 -10.84 2.07 3.75
C LEU A 64 -11.95 1.22 4.37
N PRO A 65 -12.03 -0.08 4.02
CA PRO A 65 -13.00 -0.99 4.62
C PRO A 65 -12.87 -1.04 6.14
N ASP A 66 -14.00 -1.25 6.82
CA ASP A 66 -14.04 -1.47 8.27
C ASP A 66 -13.05 -2.58 8.69
N GLY A 67 -12.28 -2.28 9.74
CA GLY A 67 -11.25 -3.16 10.26
C GLY A 67 -9.90 -3.08 9.53
N LEU A 68 -9.70 -2.08 8.68
CA LEU A 68 -8.38 -1.65 8.22
C LEU A 68 -8.03 -0.31 8.88
N GLU A 69 -6.85 -0.24 9.48
CA GLU A 69 -6.34 0.95 10.16
C GLU A 69 -5.00 1.37 9.55
N ILE A 70 -4.82 2.66 9.32
CA ILE A 70 -3.50 3.20 9.00
C ILE A 70 -2.78 3.50 10.31
N ARG A 71 -1.67 2.80 10.57
CA ARG A 71 -0.81 3.05 11.72
C ARG A 71 0.42 3.83 11.31
N VAL A 72 0.60 4.99 11.94
CA VAL A 72 1.80 5.81 11.81
C VAL A 72 2.66 5.61 13.06
N ILE A 73 3.85 5.05 12.87
CA ILE A 73 4.85 4.90 13.94
C ILE A 73 6.09 5.70 13.51
N GLU A 74 6.39 6.74 14.27
CA GLU A 74 7.42 7.75 13.97
C GLU A 74 7.22 8.42 12.60
N ARG A 75 7.77 7.82 11.53
CA ARG A 75 7.70 8.30 10.14
C ARG A 75 7.32 7.20 9.16
N ARG A 76 6.80 6.08 9.66
CA ARG A 76 6.40 4.92 8.87
C ARG A 76 4.89 4.80 8.90
N ALA A 77 4.26 4.84 7.73
CA ALA A 77 2.82 4.60 7.60
C ALA A 77 2.60 3.20 7.08
N ARG A 78 1.76 2.40 7.75
CA ARG A 78 1.35 1.10 7.25
C ARG A 78 -0.15 0.87 7.41
N VAL A 79 -0.77 0.20 6.45
CA VAL A 79 -2.12 -0.33 6.64
C VAL A 79 -2.03 -1.63 7.46
N VAL A 80 -2.91 -1.77 8.46
CA VAL A 80 -3.01 -2.93 9.35
C VAL A 80 -4.44 -3.44 9.30
N ASP A 81 -4.61 -4.73 9.00
CA ASP A 81 -5.90 -5.40 9.12
C ASP A 81 -6.09 -5.82 10.59
N THR A 82 -7.03 -5.16 11.28
CA THR A 82 -7.37 -5.44 12.69
C THR A 82 -8.38 -6.58 12.83
N ARG A 83 -9.03 -7.01 11.75
CA ARG A 83 -9.91 -8.19 11.72
C ARG A 83 -9.08 -9.47 11.77
N ARG A 84 -7.86 -9.42 11.23
CA ARG A 84 -6.86 -10.47 11.40
C ARG A 84 -6.28 -10.40 12.81
N VAL A 85 -6.94 -11.03 13.76
CA VAL A 85 -6.33 -11.33 15.06
C VAL A 85 -5.04 -12.13 14.77
N PRO A 86 -3.85 -11.66 15.21
CA PRO A 86 -2.65 -12.45 15.02
C PRO A 86 -2.83 -13.82 15.71
N PRO A 87 -2.39 -14.93 15.10
CA PRO A 87 -2.39 -16.20 15.80
C PRO A 87 -1.59 -16.03 17.11
N ARG A 88 -2.18 -16.45 18.23
CA ARG A 88 -1.53 -16.50 19.55
C ARG A 88 -0.36 -17.46 19.57
#